data_AF-A0A848YM14-F1
#
_entry.id   AF-A0A848YM14-F1
#
_cell.length_a   1.000
_cell.length_b   1.000
_cell.length_c   1.000
_cell.angle_alpha   90.00
_cell.angle_beta   90.00
_cell.angle_gamma   90.00
#
_symmetry.space_group_name_H-M   'P 1'
#
loop_
_entity.id
_entity.type
_entity.pdbx_description
1 polymer ?
#
loop_
_entity_poly.entity_id
_entity_poly.type
_entity_poly.pdbx_seq_one_letter_code
_entity_poly.pdbx_strand_id
1 'polypeptide(L)'
;MKKLSVLAIAGAVAIASHAPAGAAEKVSSSTLKRLFPGQFQAIIKGYKVRFSATGNGKLYGKYKNYKDQGRWSVRSGRLCIMLKEWMNGETKCSSVTKRNGWYQSAQVQFRKF
;
A
#
# COMPACT_ATOMS: atom_id res chain seq x y z
N MET A 1 28.58 -53.49 38.04
CA MET A 1 29.00 -52.33 37.21
C MET A 1 28.55 -52.54 35.78
N LYS A 2 27.67 -51.67 35.26
CA LYS A 2 27.63 -51.14 33.88
C LYS A 2 26.23 -50.54 33.63
N LYS A 3 26.15 -49.22 33.72
CA LYS A 3 25.01 -48.41 33.29
C LYS A 3 25.07 -48.32 31.76
N LEU A 4 23.97 -48.60 31.07
CA LEU A 4 23.82 -48.33 29.65
C LEU A 4 22.66 -47.34 29.49
N SER A 5 23.03 -46.06 29.37
CA SER A 5 22.17 -45.01 28.85
C SER A 5 22.43 -44.91 27.35
N VAL A 6 21.40 -45.06 26.52
CA VAL A 6 21.48 -44.73 25.09
C VAL A 6 20.33 -43.79 24.73
N LEU A 7 20.76 -42.63 24.25
CA LEU A 7 20.06 -41.45 23.77
C LEU A 7 19.15 -41.78 22.58
N ALA A 8 17.87 -41.40 22.63
CA ALA A 8 16.99 -41.43 21.45
C ALA A 8 17.01 -40.05 20.75
N ILE A 9 17.43 -40.05 19.49
CA ILE A 9 17.62 -38.89 18.62
C ILE A 9 16.26 -38.45 18.09
N ALA A 10 15.78 -37.27 18.51
CA ALA A 10 14.64 -36.59 17.89
C ALA A 10 15.14 -35.69 16.76
N GLY A 11 15.15 -36.20 15.53
CA GLY A 11 15.51 -35.45 14.33
C GLY A 11 14.31 -35.29 13.40
N ALA A 12 13.48 -34.27 13.62
CA ALA A 12 12.49 -33.81 12.65
C ALA A 12 12.99 -32.50 12.04
N VAL A 13 13.58 -32.59 10.85
CA VAL A 13 13.98 -31.44 10.03
C VAL A 13 12.71 -30.76 9.54
N ALA A 14 12.32 -29.66 10.19
CA ALA A 14 11.28 -28.78 9.68
C ALA A 14 11.83 -27.98 8.51
N ILE A 15 11.54 -28.44 7.29
CA ILE A 15 11.73 -27.69 6.06
C ILE A 15 10.68 -26.58 6.06
N ALA A 16 10.98 -25.46 6.73
CA ALA A 16 10.16 -24.26 6.63
C ALA A 16 10.36 -23.67 5.24
N SER A 17 9.35 -23.83 4.38
CA SER A 17 9.24 -23.18 3.09
C SER A 17 9.35 -21.67 3.24
N HIS A 18 10.50 -21.11 2.88
CA HIS A 18 10.73 -19.67 2.83
C HIS A 18 10.01 -19.08 1.62
N ALA A 19 8.70 -18.85 1.73
CA ALA A 19 8.05 -17.89 0.84
C ALA A 19 8.69 -16.52 1.11
N PRO A 20 9.16 -15.78 0.10
CA PRO A 20 9.73 -14.46 0.33
C PRO A 20 8.63 -13.58 0.92
N ALA A 21 8.74 -13.29 2.21
CA ALA A 21 8.01 -12.22 2.84
C ALA A 21 8.44 -10.93 2.13
N GLY A 22 7.74 -10.56 1.06
CA GLY A 22 7.97 -9.31 0.36
C GLY A 22 7.79 -8.16 1.36
N ALA A 23 8.91 -7.71 1.92
CA ALA A 23 8.95 -6.70 2.95
C ALA A 23 8.28 -5.44 2.39
N ALA A 24 7.31 -4.91 3.13
CA ALA A 24 6.66 -3.67 2.74
C ALA A 24 7.65 -2.52 2.93
N GLU A 25 8.15 -1.96 1.82
CA GLU A 25 9.14 -0.89 1.86
C GLU A 25 8.45 0.46 2.07
N LYS A 26 8.89 1.23 3.07
CA LYS A 26 8.37 2.59 3.28
C LYS A 26 8.77 3.48 2.10
N VAL A 27 7.81 4.17 1.52
CA VAL A 27 8.02 5.06 0.37
C VAL A 27 8.43 6.44 0.86
N SER A 28 9.52 6.95 0.33
CA SER A 28 10.06 8.28 0.68
C SER A 28 9.22 9.42 0.08
N SER A 29 9.36 10.61 0.67
CA SER A 29 8.72 11.85 0.17
C SER A 29 9.10 12.16 -1.28
N SER A 30 10.38 12.01 -1.64
CA SER A 30 10.86 12.26 -3.00
C SER A 30 10.28 11.28 -4.01
N THR A 31 10.13 10.00 -3.63
CA THR A 31 9.46 9.01 -4.46
C THR A 31 7.97 9.31 -4.63
N LEU A 32 7.26 9.72 -3.57
CA LEU A 32 5.86 10.15 -3.68
C LEU A 32 5.70 11.35 -4.61
N LYS A 33 6.59 12.35 -4.51
CA LYS A 33 6.59 13.55 -5.37
C LYS A 33 6.97 13.27 -6.83
N ARG A 34 7.67 12.17 -7.12
CA ARG A 34 7.91 11.72 -8.51
C ARG A 34 6.77 10.86 -9.04
N LEU A 35 6.13 10.11 -8.14
CA LEU A 35 5.04 9.22 -8.48
C LEU A 35 3.80 10.01 -8.90
N PHE A 36 3.50 11.09 -8.16
CA PHE A 36 2.45 12.06 -8.42
C PHE A 36 3.03 13.35 -9.02
N PRO A 37 2.39 13.99 -10.02
CA PRO A 37 1.12 13.63 -10.65
C PRO A 37 1.16 12.36 -11.52
N GLY A 38 0.00 11.83 -11.88
CA GLY A 38 -0.12 10.63 -12.70
C GLY A 38 -1.53 10.05 -12.75
N GLN A 39 -1.68 8.97 -13.52
CA GLN A 39 -2.89 8.16 -13.54
C GLN A 39 -2.65 6.84 -12.83
N PHE A 40 -3.66 6.37 -12.13
CA PHE A 40 -3.53 5.24 -11.23
C PHE A 40 -4.80 4.39 -11.19
N GLN A 41 -4.60 3.11 -10.96
CA GLN A 41 -5.64 2.22 -10.46
C GLN A 41 -5.60 2.24 -8.93
N ALA A 42 -6.74 2.49 -8.27
CA ALA A 42 -6.88 2.41 -6.81
C ALA A 42 -7.86 1.33 -6.38
N ILE A 43 -7.71 0.92 -5.13
CA ILE A 43 -8.73 0.22 -4.36
C ILE A 43 -9.07 1.11 -3.16
N ILE A 44 -10.34 1.52 -3.07
CA ILE A 44 -10.89 2.35 -1.98
C ILE A 44 -12.12 1.63 -1.45
N LYS A 45 -12.14 1.30 -0.16
CA LYS A 45 -13.24 0.53 0.48
C LYS A 45 -13.62 -0.74 -0.32
N GLY A 46 -12.64 -1.39 -0.96
CA GLY A 46 -12.84 -2.60 -1.79
C GLY A 46 -13.18 -2.36 -3.27
N TYR A 47 -13.51 -1.13 -3.67
CA TYR A 47 -13.83 -0.81 -5.06
C TYR A 47 -12.58 -0.47 -5.87
N LYS A 48 -12.41 -1.12 -7.04
CA LYS A 48 -11.37 -0.77 -8.02
C LYS A 48 -11.79 0.49 -8.79
N VAL A 49 -11.11 1.60 -8.54
CA VAL A 49 -11.40 2.89 -9.17
C VAL A 49 -10.20 3.34 -10.01
N ARG A 50 -10.43 4.17 -11.03
CA ARG A 50 -9.36 4.89 -11.72
C ARG A 50 -9.28 6.29 -11.14
N PHE A 51 -8.07 6.78 -10.86
CA PHE A 51 -7.89 8.16 -10.46
C PHE A 51 -6.76 8.85 -11.21
N SER A 52 -6.97 10.12 -11.51
CA SER A 52 -6.02 11.00 -12.15
C SER A 52 -5.63 12.08 -11.17
N ALA A 53 -4.35 12.15 -10.81
CA ALA A 53 -3.78 13.16 -9.94
C ALA A 53 -3.02 14.18 -10.79
N THR A 54 -3.36 15.45 -10.67
CA THR A 54 -2.77 16.53 -11.46
C THR A 54 -1.68 17.27 -10.68
N GLY A 55 -0.77 17.96 -11.38
CA GLY A 55 0.36 18.67 -10.75
C GLY A 55 -0.06 19.78 -9.79
N ASN A 56 -1.24 20.36 -9.96
CA ASN A 56 -1.82 21.36 -9.06
C ASN A 56 -2.54 20.76 -7.83
N GLY A 57 -2.34 19.47 -7.54
CA GLY A 57 -2.87 18.83 -6.34
C GLY A 57 -4.35 18.43 -6.42
N LYS A 58 -4.99 18.41 -7.60
CA LYS A 58 -6.36 17.90 -7.76
C LYS A 58 -6.35 16.39 -8.02
N LEU A 59 -7.41 15.72 -7.55
CA LEU A 59 -7.70 14.31 -7.82
C LEU A 59 -9.06 14.20 -8.52
N TYR A 60 -9.11 13.32 -9.51
CA TYR A 60 -10.34 12.96 -10.20
C TYR A 60 -10.48 11.44 -10.20
N GLY A 61 -11.52 10.93 -9.54
CA GLY A 61 -11.86 9.51 -9.47
C GLY A 61 -12.98 9.15 -10.45
N LYS A 62 -12.91 7.96 -11.04
CA LYS A 62 -14.00 7.36 -11.83
C LYS A 62 -14.18 5.89 -11.50
N TYR A 63 -15.43 5.49 -11.26
CA TYR A 63 -15.86 4.11 -11.11
C TYR A 63 -17.19 3.90 -11.86
N LYS A 64 -17.18 3.11 -12.94
CA LYS A 64 -18.32 2.97 -13.86
C LYS A 64 -18.84 4.37 -14.29
N ASN A 65 -20.08 4.70 -13.94
CA ASN A 65 -20.73 5.99 -14.22
C ASN A 65 -20.56 7.02 -13.09
N TYR A 66 -19.98 6.63 -11.96
CA TYR A 66 -19.74 7.51 -10.81
C TYR A 66 -18.39 8.22 -10.94
N LYS A 67 -18.37 9.50 -10.57
CA LYS A 67 -17.18 10.34 -10.53
C LYS A 67 -17.05 10.93 -9.13
N ASP A 68 -15.82 11.10 -8.68
CA ASP A 68 -15.50 11.79 -7.44
C ASP A 68 -14.36 12.78 -7.70
N GLN A 69 -14.27 13.83 -6.90
CA GLN A 69 -13.23 14.84 -6.98
C GLN A 69 -12.59 15.04 -5.63
N GLY A 70 -11.31 15.41 -5.68
CA GLY A 70 -10.50 15.41 -4.49
C GLY A 70 -9.27 16.28 -4.58
N ARG A 71 -8.44 16.17 -3.55
CA ARG A 71 -7.13 16.81 -3.48
C ARG A 71 -6.09 15.82 -2.99
N TRP A 72 -4.87 15.97 -3.50
CA TRP A 72 -3.71 15.26 -2.99
C TRP A 72 -2.60 16.24 -2.64
N SER A 73 -1.80 15.87 -1.66
CA SER A 73 -0.54 16.55 -1.35
C SER A 73 0.42 15.60 -0.64
N VAL A 74 1.71 15.94 -0.61
CA VAL A 74 2.71 15.26 0.20
C VAL A 74 3.16 16.20 1.30
N ARG A 75 2.90 15.85 2.57
CA ARG A 75 3.26 16.66 3.75
C ARG A 75 4.06 15.81 4.73
N SER A 76 5.24 16.28 5.12
CA SER A 76 6.13 15.59 6.07
C SER A 76 6.36 14.11 5.71
N GLY A 77 6.53 13.81 4.41
CA GLY A 77 6.73 12.46 3.90
C GLY A 77 5.50 11.54 3.92
N ARG A 78 4.32 12.09 4.21
CA ARG A 78 3.03 11.38 4.16
C ARG A 78 2.24 11.80 2.93
N LEU A 79 1.51 10.86 2.35
CA LEU A 79 0.54 11.15 1.30
C LEU A 79 -0.78 11.53 1.97
N CYS A 80 -1.26 12.73 1.67
CA CYS A 80 -2.55 13.27 2.12
C CYS A 80 -3.52 13.22 0.95
N ILE A 81 -4.61 12.46 1.10
CA ILE A 81 -5.67 12.32 0.10
C ILE A 81 -6.99 12.77 0.72
N MET A 82 -7.78 13.49 -0.07
CA MET A 82 -9.15 13.86 0.22
C MET A 82 -9.99 13.56 -1.01
N LEU A 83 -11.13 12.93 -0.83
CA LEU A 83 -12.14 12.63 -1.86
C LEU A 83 -13.51 12.96 -1.27
N LYS A 84 -14.36 13.66 -2.03
CA LYS A 84 -15.63 14.19 -1.50
C LYS A 84 -16.58 13.06 -1.13
N GLU A 85 -16.80 12.12 -2.04
CA GLU A 85 -17.79 11.06 -1.87
C GLU A 85 -17.19 9.82 -1.20
N TRP A 86 -16.03 9.35 -1.67
CA TRP A 86 -15.48 8.07 -1.19
C TRP A 86 -14.82 8.16 0.19
N MET A 87 -14.36 9.37 0.58
CA MET A 87 -13.71 9.64 1.86
C MET A 87 -14.46 10.70 2.70
N ASN A 88 -15.74 10.93 2.41
CA ASN A 88 -16.58 11.90 3.14
C ASN A 88 -16.00 13.33 3.19
N GLY A 89 -15.18 13.71 2.21
CA GLY A 89 -14.50 15.00 2.19
C GLY A 89 -13.36 15.15 3.20
N GLU A 90 -13.01 14.11 3.95
CA GLU A 90 -11.96 14.18 4.95
C GLU A 90 -10.58 14.01 4.33
N THR A 91 -9.64 14.86 4.75
CA THR A 91 -8.23 14.69 4.40
C THR A 91 -7.60 13.64 5.31
N LYS A 92 -7.12 12.54 4.74
CA LYS A 92 -6.36 11.52 5.47
C LYS A 92 -4.92 11.51 5.00
N CYS A 93 -4.01 11.76 5.93
CA CYS A 93 -2.57 11.71 5.70
C CYS A 93 -2.00 10.41 6.25
N SER A 94 -1.26 9.65 5.46
CA SER A 94 -0.62 8.41 5.92
C SER A 94 0.72 8.15 5.26
N SER A 95 1.57 7.40 5.95
CA SER A 95 2.76 6.81 5.34
C SER A 95 2.33 5.87 4.23
N VAL A 96 3.12 5.81 3.16
CA VAL A 96 2.87 4.88 2.06
C VAL A 96 3.93 3.80 2.09
N THR A 97 3.52 2.55 1.95
CA THR A 97 4.44 1.42 1.73
C THR A 97 4.27 0.87 0.33
N LYS A 98 5.32 0.25 -0.23
CA LYS A 98 5.27 -0.44 -1.50
C LYS A 98 5.34 -1.94 -1.26
N ARG A 99 4.42 -2.70 -1.87
CA ARG A 99 4.37 -4.16 -1.80
C ARG A 99 3.82 -4.72 -3.10
N ASN A 100 4.54 -5.65 -3.73
CA ASN A 100 4.11 -6.34 -4.97
C ASN A 100 3.64 -5.38 -6.08
N GLY A 101 4.37 -4.27 -6.25
CA GLY A 101 4.04 -3.23 -7.25
C GLY A 101 2.88 -2.31 -6.87
N TRP A 102 2.19 -2.54 -5.74
CA TRP A 102 1.18 -1.66 -5.20
C TRP A 102 1.74 -0.74 -4.13
N TYR A 103 1.22 0.47 -4.07
CA TYR A 103 1.42 1.44 -3.02
C TYR A 103 0.24 1.35 -2.05
N GLN A 104 0.51 1.23 -0.76
CA GLN A 104 -0.51 1.06 0.28
C GLN A 104 -0.45 2.25 1.23
N SER A 105 -1.57 2.92 1.38
CA SER A 105 -1.83 3.96 2.38
C SER A 105 -2.96 3.49 3.30
N ALA A 106 -3.27 4.24 4.36
CA ALA A 106 -4.28 3.83 5.34
C ALA A 106 -5.68 3.58 4.76
N GLN A 107 -6.06 4.30 3.70
CA GLN A 107 -7.42 4.26 3.12
C GLN A 107 -7.45 3.87 1.64
N VAL A 108 -6.31 3.94 0.96
CA VAL A 108 -6.20 3.77 -0.48
C VAL A 108 -5.02 2.87 -0.80
N GLN A 109 -5.26 1.82 -1.57
CA GLN A 109 -4.18 1.11 -2.26
C GLN A 109 -4.15 1.56 -3.71
N PHE A 110 -2.99 1.74 -4.31
CA PHE A 110 -2.91 2.20 -5.67
C PHE A 110 -1.67 1.74 -6.42
N ARG A 111 -1.76 1.71 -7.74
CA ARG A 111 -0.65 1.43 -8.65
C ARG A 111 -0.74 2.37 -9.83
N LYS A 112 0.41 2.89 -10.27
CA LYS A 112 0.48 3.71 -11.49
C LYS A 112 0.15 2.83 -12.69
N PHE A 113 -0.60 3.38 -13.66
CA PHE A 113 -0.77 2.70 -14.95
C PHE A 113 0.57 2.53 -15.65
#